data_AF-A0A665TA49-F1
#
_entry.id   AF-A0A665TA49-F1
#
_cell.length_a   1.000
_cell.length_b   1.000
_cell.length_c   1.000
_cell.angle_alpha   90.00
_cell.angle_beta   90.00
_cell.angle_gamma   90.00
#
_symmetry.space_group_name_H-M   'P 1'
#
loop_
_entity.id
_entity.type
_entity.pdbx_description
1 polymer ?
#
loop_
_entity_poly.entity_id
_entity_poly.type
_entity_poly.pdbx_seq_one_letter_code
_entity_poly.pdbx_strand_id
1 'polypeptide(L)'
;MRRLEFHLSKVEELYDAYCIQRRLRDGASKMVAAFNSATGSKEARESLSEANKGFRECTEHMCSLESELESQMGEFHVKMKGLAGFARLCAGDQYEVLMRYGRQRWRLRGRVEVSNKQIWDSEEYIFLPLVTELLSIKVTELKSLANHVVVGSVSCEMLDLFCPLPQTLAVDINDLGTVKLNLEVTWRYLNL
;
A
#
# COMPACT_ATOMS: atom_id res chain seq x y z
N MET A 1 25.46 -10.68 13.97
CA MET A 1 24.55 -11.07 15.05
C MET A 1 24.15 -9.86 15.90
N ARG A 2 25.04 -9.22 16.66
CA ARG A 2 24.72 -8.02 17.50
C ARG A 2 23.95 -6.88 16.81
N ARG A 3 24.27 -6.54 15.56
CA ARG A 3 23.55 -5.50 14.80
C ARG A 3 22.09 -5.88 14.49
N LEU A 4 21.82 -7.17 14.25
CA LEU A 4 20.47 -7.69 14.05
C LEU A 4 19.67 -7.66 15.36
N GLU A 5 20.29 -8.07 16.46
CA GLU A 5 19.68 -8.03 17.80
C GLU A 5 19.31 -6.60 18.21
N PHE A 6 20.22 -5.64 17.98
CA PHE A 6 19.94 -4.23 18.22
C PHE A 6 18.78 -3.72 17.37
N HIS A 7 18.74 -4.11 16.09
CA HIS A 7 17.66 -3.69 15.21
C HIS A 7 16.31 -4.30 15.64
N LEU A 8 16.28 -5.59 15.97
CA LEU A 8 15.09 -6.26 16.48
C LEU A 8 14.55 -5.55 17.73
N SER A 9 15.43 -5.29 18.71
CA SER A 9 15.06 -4.58 19.94
C SER A 9 14.47 -3.19 19.66
N LYS A 10 15.03 -2.46 18.69
CA LYS A 10 14.49 -1.16 18.28
C LYS A 10 13.09 -1.28 17.67
N VAL A 11 12.86 -2.27 16.80
CA VAL A 11 11.55 -2.51 16.19
C VAL A 11 10.52 -2.94 17.24
N GLU A 12 10.90 -3.80 18.19
CA GLU A 12 10.06 -4.22 19.31
C GLU A 12 9.66 -3.03 20.18
N GLU A 13 10.61 -2.15 20.54
CA GLU A 13 10.32 -0.93 21.31
C GLU A 13 9.34 0.00 20.60
N LEU A 14 9.53 0.23 19.29
CA LEU A 14 8.61 1.02 18.48
C LEU A 14 7.21 0.38 18.42
N TYR A 15 7.14 -0.94 18.28
CA TYR A 15 5.88 -1.66 18.25
C TYR A 15 5.13 -1.59 19.59
N ASP A 16 5.84 -1.71 20.71
CA ASP A 16 5.26 -1.57 22.05
C ASP A 16 4.72 -0.15 22.28
N ALA A 17 5.49 0.88 21.89
CA ALA A 17 5.06 2.27 21.93
C ALA A 17 3.80 2.49 21.07
N TYR A 18 3.76 1.93 19.86
CA TYR A 18 2.60 1.95 18.97
C TYR A 18 1.36 1.31 19.61
N CYS A 19 1.53 0.14 20.23
CA CYS A 19 0.43 -0.56 20.91
C CYS A 19 -0.15 0.25 22.07
N ILE A 20 0.70 0.89 22.87
CA ILE A 20 0.27 1.76 23.97
C ILE A 20 -0.49 2.97 23.42
N GLN A 21 0.09 3.65 22.43
CA GLN A 21 -0.50 4.84 21.84
C GLN A 21 -1.84 4.55 21.16
N ARG A 22 -1.98 3.39 20.52
CA ARG A 22 -3.24 2.92 19.94
C ARG A 22 -4.33 2.79 20.99
N ARG A 23 -4.01 2.19 22.15
CA ARG A 23 -4.96 2.06 23.28
C ARG A 23 -5.41 3.42 23.80
N LEU A 24 -4.50 4.39 23.89
CA LEU A 24 -4.83 5.77 24.28
C LEU A 24 -5.76 6.43 23.26
N ARG A 25 -5.46 6.32 21.96
CA ARG A 25 -6.31 6.84 20.88
C ARG A 25 -7.72 6.22 20.93
N ASP A 26 -7.81 4.91 21.11
CA ASP A 26 -9.09 4.20 21.19
C ASP A 26 -9.89 4.63 22.43
N GLY A 27 -9.22 4.89 23.55
CA GLY A 27 -9.81 5.49 24.74
C GLY A 27 -10.37 6.90 24.48
N ALA A 28 -9.58 7.77 23.84
CA ALA A 28 -10.01 9.11 23.46
C ALA A 28 -11.20 9.09 22.49
N SER A 29 -11.20 8.17 21.50
CA SER A 29 -12.32 7.99 20.58
C SER A 29 -13.61 7.60 21.30
N LYS A 30 -13.53 6.73 22.32
CA LYS A 30 -14.69 6.34 23.14
C LYS A 30 -15.21 7.50 23.99
N MET A 31 -14.31 8.33 24.54
CA MET A 31 -14.72 9.55 25.27
C MET A 31 -15.44 10.54 24.35
N VAL A 32 -14.92 10.78 23.14
CA VAL A 32 -15.58 11.62 22.13
C VAL A 32 -16.99 11.10 21.82
N ALA A 33 -17.14 9.79 21.59
CA ALA A 33 -18.44 9.18 21.35
C ALA A 33 -19.41 9.37 22.55
N ALA A 34 -18.92 9.17 23.78
CA ALA A 34 -19.72 9.33 24.99
C ALA A 34 -20.20 10.78 25.18
N PHE A 35 -19.31 11.78 25.03
CA PHE A 35 -19.70 13.18 25.19
C PHE A 35 -20.62 13.68 24.07
N ASN A 36 -20.49 13.17 22.84
CA ASN A 36 -21.46 13.45 21.78
C ASN A 36 -22.86 12.89 22.08
N SER A 37 -22.95 11.79 22.81
CA SER A 37 -24.23 11.20 23.24
C SER A 37 -24.84 11.88 24.47
N ALA A 38 -24.05 12.66 25.22
CA ALA A 38 -24.49 13.37 26.41
C ALA A 38 -25.26 14.65 26.04
N THR A 39 -26.39 14.90 26.71
CA THR A 39 -27.23 16.06 26.45
C THR A 39 -26.59 17.39 26.88
N GLY A 40 -26.12 18.17 25.90
CA GLY A 40 -26.21 19.64 25.80
C GLY A 40 -25.63 20.57 26.89
N SER A 41 -25.11 20.08 28.02
CA SER A 41 -24.55 20.95 29.07
C SER A 41 -23.26 21.65 28.63
N LYS A 42 -22.93 22.77 29.28
CA LYS A 42 -21.72 23.53 28.97
C LYS A 42 -20.46 22.71 29.30
N GLU A 43 -20.49 22.00 30.41
CA GLU A 43 -19.42 21.11 30.89
C GLU A 43 -19.21 19.94 29.93
N ALA A 44 -20.30 19.39 29.35
CA ALA A 44 -20.23 18.35 28.34
C ALA A 44 -19.58 18.85 27.04
N ARG A 45 -19.82 20.11 26.65
CA ARG A 45 -19.18 20.74 25.48
C ARG A 45 -17.69 20.98 25.69
N GLU A 46 -17.29 21.46 26.87
CA GLU A 46 -15.88 21.64 27.22
C GLU A 46 -15.15 20.29 27.26
N SER A 47 -15.74 19.28 27.90
CA SER A 47 -15.20 17.92 27.94
C SER A 47 -15.08 17.28 26.55
N LEU A 48 -16.06 17.52 25.67
CA LEU A 48 -16.01 17.08 24.28
C LEU A 48 -14.86 17.73 23.51
N SER A 49 -14.60 19.03 23.74
CA SER A 49 -13.48 19.75 23.10
C SER A 49 -12.15 19.12 23.49
N GLU A 50 -11.92 18.89 24.79
CA GLU A 50 -10.68 18.27 25.28
C GLU A 50 -10.54 16.82 24.79
N ALA A 51 -11.62 16.05 24.75
CA ALA A 51 -11.59 14.69 24.21
C ALA A 51 -11.23 14.67 22.71
N ASN A 52 -11.76 15.60 21.92
CA ASN A 52 -11.41 15.73 20.50
C ASN A 52 -9.95 16.15 20.29
N LYS A 53 -9.44 17.05 21.13
CA LYS A 53 -8.03 17.45 21.12
C LYS A 53 -7.13 16.25 21.44
N GLY A 54 -7.42 15.53 22.52
CA GLY A 54 -6.67 14.33 22.90
C GLY A 54 -6.72 13.23 21.83
N PHE A 55 -7.88 13.02 21.18
CA PHE A 55 -7.97 12.07 20.06
C PHE A 55 -7.09 12.47 18.88
N ARG A 56 -7.05 13.76 18.53
CA ARG A 56 -6.22 14.29 17.44
C ARG A 56 -4.74 14.14 17.74
N GLU A 57 -4.29 14.58 18.92
CA GLU A 57 -2.91 14.43 19.37
C GLU A 57 -2.51 12.96 19.39
N CYS A 58 -3.40 12.08 19.86
CA CYS A 58 -3.13 10.65 19.84
C CYS A 58 -2.97 10.10 18.43
N THR A 59 -3.76 10.60 17.48
CA THR A 59 -3.69 10.21 16.06
C THR A 59 -2.41 10.72 15.42
N GLU A 60 -2.00 11.96 15.67
CA GLU A 60 -0.74 12.52 15.16
C GLU A 60 0.47 11.73 15.68
N HIS A 61 0.47 11.37 16.97
CA HIS A 61 1.52 10.52 17.55
C HIS A 61 1.55 9.11 16.93
N MET A 62 0.38 8.52 16.66
CA MET A 62 0.31 7.24 15.95
C MET A 62 0.94 7.34 14.56
N CYS A 63 0.63 8.39 13.79
CA CYS A 63 1.21 8.59 12.47
C CYS A 63 2.74 8.74 12.52
N SER A 64 3.29 9.41 13.55
CA SER A 64 4.74 9.49 13.74
C SER A 64 5.36 8.11 14.01
N LEU A 65 4.76 7.32 14.90
CA LEU A 65 5.22 5.95 15.19
C LEU A 65 5.12 5.02 13.97
N GLU A 66 4.05 5.13 13.19
CA GLU A 66 3.89 4.40 11.92
C GLU A 66 5.01 4.77 10.94
N SER A 67 5.30 6.05 10.77
CA SER A 67 6.39 6.49 9.90
C SER A 67 7.77 5.99 10.36
N GLU A 68 8.01 5.91 11.67
CA GLU A 68 9.27 5.36 12.21
C GLU A 68 9.37 3.85 12.01
N LEU A 69 8.27 3.12 12.20
CA LEU A 69 8.17 1.68 11.91
C LEU A 69 8.41 1.41 10.43
N GLU A 70 7.70 2.11 9.54
CA GLU A 70 7.83 2.00 8.08
C GLU A 70 9.27 2.24 7.63
N SER A 71 9.97 3.19 8.25
CA SER A 71 11.39 3.46 7.95
C SER A 71 12.34 2.32 8.35
N GLN A 72 11.88 1.35 9.15
CA GLN A 72 12.64 0.14 9.49
C GLN A 72 12.33 -1.04 8.54
N MET A 73 11.33 -0.94 7.67
CA MET A 73 10.82 -2.10 6.90
C MET A 73 11.57 -2.37 5.60
N GLY A 74 12.53 -1.53 5.20
CA GLY A 74 13.31 -1.72 3.97
C GLY A 74 12.54 -1.31 2.70
N GLU A 75 12.73 -2.05 1.62
CA GLU A 75 12.22 -1.71 0.29
C GLU A 75 11.67 -2.93 -0.46
N PHE A 76 10.58 -2.75 -1.20
CA PHE A 76 10.12 -3.67 -2.22
C PHE A 76 10.59 -3.23 -3.60
N HIS A 77 11.51 -3.97 -4.18
CA HIS A 77 11.97 -3.80 -5.56
C HIS A 77 11.04 -4.60 -6.46
N VAL A 78 10.22 -3.90 -7.24
CA VAL A 78 9.18 -4.49 -8.08
C VAL A 78 9.56 -4.38 -9.54
N LYS A 79 9.46 -5.49 -10.27
CA LYS A 79 9.72 -5.58 -11.70
C LYS A 79 8.48 -6.03 -12.46
N MET A 80 8.15 -5.31 -13.53
CA MET A 80 7.10 -5.66 -14.48
C MET A 80 7.56 -6.84 -15.34
N LYS A 81 6.80 -7.93 -15.34
CA LYS A 81 7.09 -9.11 -16.18
C LYS A 81 6.13 -9.25 -17.36
N GLY A 82 4.96 -8.61 -17.31
CA GLY A 82 3.99 -8.59 -18.40
C GLY A 82 2.54 -8.78 -17.93
N LEU A 83 1.60 -8.53 -18.83
CA LEU A 83 0.21 -8.97 -18.70
C LEU A 83 0.04 -10.36 -19.32
N ALA A 84 -0.81 -11.20 -18.74
CA ALA A 84 -1.23 -12.47 -19.33
C ALA A 84 -2.74 -12.50 -19.47
N GLY A 85 -3.25 -12.88 -20.64
CA GLY A 85 -4.69 -12.95 -20.90
C GLY A 85 -4.96 -13.58 -22.25
N PHE A 86 -5.32 -14.86 -22.25
CA PHE A 86 -5.33 -15.75 -23.43
C PHE A 86 -6.17 -15.28 -24.62
N ALA A 87 -7.14 -14.37 -24.44
CA ALA A 87 -8.02 -13.89 -25.51
C ALA A 87 -8.14 -12.35 -25.59
N ARG A 88 -7.36 -11.60 -24.80
CA ARG A 88 -7.52 -10.14 -24.66
C ARG A 88 -6.29 -9.32 -25.03
N LEU A 89 -5.14 -9.95 -25.27
CA LEU A 89 -3.89 -9.26 -25.61
C LEU A 89 -3.56 -9.52 -27.08
N CYS A 90 -3.93 -8.60 -27.96
CA CYS A 90 -3.67 -8.66 -29.39
C CYS A 90 -2.51 -7.75 -29.80
N ALA A 91 -1.85 -8.09 -30.90
CA ALA A 91 -0.81 -7.25 -31.48
C ALA A 91 -1.35 -5.83 -31.76
N GLY A 92 -0.60 -4.82 -31.31
CA GLY A 92 -0.98 -3.41 -31.42
C GLY A 92 -1.70 -2.86 -30.19
N ASP A 93 -2.24 -3.72 -29.32
CA ASP A 93 -2.92 -3.28 -28.10
C ASP A 93 -1.96 -2.53 -27.18
N GLN A 94 -2.50 -1.53 -26.51
CA GLN A 94 -1.77 -0.69 -25.57
C GLN A 94 -2.46 -0.68 -24.22
N TYR A 95 -1.67 -0.72 -23.16
CA TYR A 95 -2.18 -0.74 -21.79
C TYR A 95 -1.44 0.29 -20.94
N GLU A 96 -2.15 0.87 -19.98
CA GLU A 96 -1.58 1.55 -18.82
C GLU A 96 -1.83 0.69 -17.59
N VAL A 97 -0.76 0.44 -16.83
CA VAL A 97 -0.84 -0.13 -15.48
C VAL A 97 -0.52 1.00 -14.50
N LEU A 98 -1.39 1.19 -13.51
CA LEU A 98 -1.22 2.15 -12.45
C LEU A 98 -1.24 1.42 -11.11
N MET A 99 -0.11 1.44 -10.41
CA MET A 99 0.04 0.94 -9.06
C MET A 99 0.11 2.10 -8.08
N ARG A 100 -0.63 2.01 -6.98
CA ARG A 100 -0.66 3.02 -5.92
C ARG A 100 -0.52 2.32 -4.58
N TYR A 101 0.41 2.81 -3.76
CA TYR A 101 0.62 2.31 -2.41
C TYR A 101 0.77 3.51 -1.47
N GLY A 102 -0.31 3.85 -0.77
CA GLY A 102 -0.47 5.16 -0.13
C GLY A 102 -0.23 6.31 -1.12
N ARG A 103 0.80 7.13 -0.85
CA ARG A 103 1.20 8.26 -1.70
C ARG A 103 2.13 7.88 -2.85
N GLN A 104 2.69 6.67 -2.83
CA GLN A 104 3.61 6.18 -3.86
C GLN A 104 2.83 5.77 -5.11
N ARG A 105 3.37 6.10 -6.29
CA ARG A 105 2.66 5.88 -7.56
C ARG A 105 3.61 5.46 -8.66
N TRP A 106 3.39 4.27 -9.18
CA TRP A 106 4.06 3.78 -10.38
C TRP A 106 3.05 3.65 -11.53
N ARG A 107 3.29 4.41 -12.60
CA ARG A 107 2.50 4.34 -13.83
C ARG A 107 3.43 3.91 -14.95
N LEU A 108 3.03 2.89 -15.68
CA LEU A 108 3.77 2.36 -16.83
C LEU A 108 2.79 2.09 -17.97
N ARG A 109 3.27 2.28 -19.20
CA ARG A 109 2.54 2.00 -20.43
C ARG A 109 3.26 0.95 -21.24
N GLY A 110 2.48 0.02 -21.76
CA GLY A 110 2.98 -1.10 -22.53
C GLY A 110 2.24 -1.27 -23.84
N ARG A 111 2.93 -1.87 -24.80
CA ARG A 111 2.38 -2.29 -26.10
C ARG A 111 2.67 -3.76 -26.33
N VAL A 112 1.69 -4.48 -26.89
CA VAL A 112 1.88 -5.82 -27.43
C VAL A 112 2.36 -5.72 -28.87
N GLU A 113 3.54 -6.27 -29.17
CA GLU A 113 4.09 -6.32 -30.51
C GLU A 113 3.47 -7.46 -31.35
N VAL A 114 3.69 -7.43 -32.66
CA VAL A 114 3.27 -8.49 -33.60
C VAL A 114 3.86 -9.86 -33.22
N SER A 115 5.02 -9.88 -32.57
CA SER A 115 5.67 -11.08 -32.04
C SER A 115 5.04 -11.61 -30.75
N ASN A 116 3.97 -10.98 -30.24
CA ASN A 116 3.39 -11.15 -28.90
C ASN A 116 4.33 -10.75 -27.74
N LYS A 117 5.53 -10.22 -28.03
CA LYS A 117 6.37 -9.61 -27.02
C LYS A 117 5.69 -8.34 -26.51
N GLN A 118 5.80 -8.08 -25.21
CA GLN A 118 5.37 -6.82 -24.62
C GLN A 118 6.57 -5.92 -24.40
N ILE A 119 6.42 -4.64 -24.71
CA ILE A 119 7.40 -3.60 -24.41
C ILE A 119 6.73 -2.62 -23.45
N TRP A 120 7.42 -2.29 -22.35
CA TRP A 120 6.97 -1.35 -21.33
C TRP A 120 7.92 -0.16 -21.27
N ASP A 121 7.39 1.05 -21.03
CA ASP A 121 8.18 2.28 -20.90
C ASP A 121 8.95 2.38 -19.57
N SER A 122 8.54 1.59 -18.58
CA SER A 122 9.19 1.44 -17.28
C SER A 122 9.05 -0.01 -16.84
N GLU A 123 10.16 -0.63 -16.42
CA GLU A 123 10.17 -2.03 -16.01
C GLU A 123 10.38 -2.25 -14.51
N GLU A 124 10.94 -1.28 -13.78
CA GLU A 124 11.27 -1.43 -12.36
C GLU A 124 10.82 -0.22 -11.54
N TYR A 125 10.42 -0.45 -10.29
CA TYR A 125 10.06 0.58 -9.32
C TYR A 125 10.32 0.11 -7.89
N ILE A 126 10.63 1.03 -7.00
CA ILE A 126 10.86 0.74 -5.57
C ILE A 126 9.69 1.30 -4.77
N PHE A 127 9.01 0.42 -4.03
CA PHE A 127 8.01 0.80 -3.04
C PHE A 127 8.58 0.68 -1.64
N LEU A 128 8.43 1.74 -0.84
CA LEU A 128 8.61 1.67 0.60
C LEU A 128 7.41 0.95 1.23
N PRO A 129 7.61 -0.03 2.12
CA PRO A 129 6.52 -0.65 2.85
C PRO A 129 5.73 0.35 3.70
N LEU A 130 4.42 0.15 3.77
CA LEU A 130 3.48 0.94 4.56
C LEU A 130 2.65 0.00 5.44
N VAL A 131 2.41 0.38 6.69
CA VAL A 131 1.80 -0.51 7.70
C VAL A 131 0.27 -0.58 7.62
N THR A 132 -0.38 0.42 7.02
CA THR A 132 -1.86 0.56 7.01
C THR A 132 -2.45 0.69 5.61
N GLU A 133 -1.64 0.59 4.56
CA GLU A 133 -2.06 0.79 3.17
C GLU A 133 -2.10 -0.52 2.39
N LEU A 134 -2.92 -0.55 1.34
CA LEU A 134 -2.96 -1.64 0.36
C LEU A 134 -2.30 -1.20 -0.94
N LEU A 135 -1.70 -2.14 -1.66
CA LEU A 135 -1.27 -1.90 -3.04
C LEU A 135 -2.51 -1.99 -3.94
N SER A 136 -2.93 -0.85 -4.49
CA SER A 136 -3.99 -0.79 -5.50
C SER A 136 -3.40 -0.82 -6.91
N ILE A 137 -3.90 -1.70 -7.75
CA ILE A 137 -3.47 -1.91 -9.13
C ILE A 137 -4.67 -1.71 -10.05
N LYS A 138 -4.51 -0.83 -11.03
CA LYS A 138 -5.51 -0.58 -12.08
C LYS A 138 -4.88 -0.80 -13.45
N VAL A 139 -5.55 -1.58 -14.29
CA VAL A 139 -5.14 -1.80 -15.68
C VAL A 139 -6.18 -1.20 -16.63
N THR A 140 -5.70 -0.43 -17.59
CA THR A 140 -6.54 0.29 -18.56
C THR A 140 -6.03 0.02 -19.97
N GLU A 141 -6.90 -0.41 -20.88
CA GLU A 141 -6.62 -0.51 -22.31
C GLU A 141 -6.76 0.86 -22.98
N LEU A 142 -5.78 1.25 -23.78
CA LEU A 142 -5.69 2.53 -24.46
C LEU A 142 -6.09 2.35 -25.94
N LYS A 143 -7.38 2.50 -26.27
CA LYS A 143 -7.87 2.27 -27.64
C LYS A 143 -7.62 3.45 -28.58
N SER A 144 -7.82 4.67 -28.09
CA SER A 144 -7.55 5.92 -28.82
C SER A 144 -7.21 7.04 -27.84
N LEU A 145 -6.93 8.24 -28.34
CA LEU A 145 -6.57 9.41 -27.52
C LEU A 145 -7.59 9.75 -26.42
N ALA A 146 -8.88 9.41 -26.60
CA ALA A 146 -9.94 9.72 -25.64
C ALA A 146 -10.74 8.49 -25.17
N ASN A 147 -10.66 7.35 -25.86
CA ASN A 147 -11.40 6.15 -25.48
C ASN A 147 -10.45 5.16 -24.79
N HIS A 148 -10.48 5.19 -23.45
CA HIS A 148 -9.76 4.25 -22.60
C HIS A 148 -10.75 3.34 -21.87
N VAL A 149 -10.45 2.06 -21.77
CA VAL A 149 -11.34 1.06 -21.15
C VAL A 149 -10.63 0.45 -19.95
N VAL A 150 -11.25 0.53 -18.77
CA VAL A 150 -10.71 -0.15 -17.58
C VAL A 150 -10.89 -1.65 -17.76
N VAL A 151 -9.77 -2.36 -17.74
CA VAL A 151 -9.74 -3.83 -17.84
C VAL A 151 -10.08 -4.47 -16.49
N GLY A 152 -9.61 -3.84 -15.41
CA GLY A 152 -9.89 -4.24 -14.04
C GLY A 152 -9.08 -3.43 -13.03
N SER A 153 -9.45 -3.58 -11.77
CA SER A 153 -8.77 -2.97 -10.63
C SER A 153 -8.82 -3.92 -9.45
N VAL A 154 -7.71 -4.08 -8.76
CA VAL A 154 -7.58 -4.94 -7.58
C VAL A 154 -6.78 -4.20 -6.51
N SER A 155 -7.02 -4.55 -5.25
CA SER A 155 -6.19 -4.12 -4.13
C SER A 155 -5.71 -5.35 -3.37
N CYS A 156 -4.43 -5.39 -3.00
CA CYS A 156 -3.84 -6.51 -2.29
C CYS A 156 -2.94 -6.04 -1.15
N GLU A 157 -2.81 -6.89 -0.13
CA GLU A 157 -1.81 -6.75 0.93
C GLU A 157 -0.42 -7.13 0.41
N MET A 158 0.60 -6.51 0.98
CA MET A 158 2.01 -6.78 0.64
C MET A 158 2.72 -7.62 1.72
N LEU A 159 1.99 -8.10 2.73
CA LEU A 159 2.56 -8.75 3.92
C LEU A 159 3.37 -10.00 3.57
N ASP A 160 2.86 -10.83 2.67
CA ASP A 160 3.55 -12.07 2.25
C ASP A 160 4.78 -11.79 1.37
N LEU A 161 5.03 -10.51 1.03
CA LEU A 161 6.14 -10.12 0.16
C LEU A 161 7.44 -9.86 0.91
N PHE A 162 7.41 -9.82 2.24
CA PHE A 162 8.60 -9.72 3.11
C PHE A 162 9.41 -11.03 3.12
N CYS A 163 10.04 -11.34 1.98
CA CYS A 163 10.87 -12.52 1.78
C CYS A 163 12.23 -12.11 1.21
N PRO A 164 13.36 -12.67 1.71
CA PRO A 164 14.69 -12.35 1.20
C PRO A 164 14.94 -12.87 -0.22
N LEU A 165 14.09 -13.75 -0.74
CA LEU A 165 14.19 -14.29 -2.10
C LEU A 165 13.24 -13.56 -3.05
N PRO A 166 13.63 -13.36 -4.33
CA PRO A 166 12.72 -12.85 -5.35
C PRO A 166 11.48 -13.73 -5.48
N GLN A 167 10.30 -13.11 -5.50
CA GLN A 167 9.01 -13.76 -5.61
C GLN A 167 8.35 -13.38 -6.93
N THR A 168 7.86 -14.37 -7.68
CA THR A 168 7.02 -14.09 -8.87
C THR A 168 5.56 -14.11 -8.47
N LEU A 169 4.84 -13.03 -8.76
CA LEU A 169 3.43 -12.86 -8.48
C LEU A 169 2.65 -12.84 -9.78
N ALA A 170 1.51 -13.52 -9.80
CA ALA A 170 0.51 -13.42 -10.86
C ALA A 170 -0.79 -12.89 -10.24
N VAL A 171 -1.01 -11.58 -10.38
CA VAL A 171 -2.15 -10.90 -9.75
C VAL A 171 -3.34 -10.93 -10.69
N ASP A 172 -4.46 -11.52 -10.26
CA ASP A 172 -5.71 -11.47 -11.01
C ASP A 172 -6.26 -10.03 -10.99
N ILE A 173 -6.42 -9.44 -12.18
CA ILE A 173 -6.80 -8.02 -12.33
C ILE A 173 -8.31 -7.82 -12.36
N ASN A 174 -9.06 -8.86 -12.69
CA ASN A 174 -10.52 -8.85 -12.68
C ASN A 174 -11.06 -10.12 -12.00
N ASP A 175 -12.30 -10.06 -11.54
CA ASP A 175 -12.96 -11.12 -10.78
C ASP A 175 -13.04 -12.46 -11.53
N LEU A 176 -12.96 -12.42 -12.86
CA LEU A 176 -12.98 -13.61 -13.71
C LEU A 176 -11.59 -14.25 -13.88
N GLY A 177 -10.52 -13.63 -13.38
CA GLY A 177 -9.13 -14.10 -13.53
C GLY A 177 -8.63 -14.17 -14.98
N THR A 178 -9.31 -13.47 -15.89
CA THR A 178 -9.05 -13.55 -17.35
C THR A 178 -7.85 -12.72 -17.79
N VAL A 179 -7.47 -11.74 -16.97
CA VAL A 179 -6.27 -10.92 -17.15
C VAL A 179 -5.49 -10.96 -15.85
N LYS A 180 -4.21 -11.31 -15.95
CA LYS A 180 -3.25 -11.34 -14.85
C LYS A 180 -2.12 -10.37 -15.10
N LEU A 181 -1.63 -9.76 -14.04
CA LEU A 181 -0.41 -8.97 -14.04
C LEU A 181 0.70 -9.78 -13.38
N ASN A 182 1.75 -10.06 -14.15
CA ASN A 182 2.92 -10.76 -13.66
C ASN A 182 3.96 -9.76 -13.18
N LEU A 183 4.35 -9.90 -11.91
CA LEU A 183 5.38 -9.10 -11.26
C LEU A 183 6.45 -10.02 -10.69
N GLU A 184 7.65 -9.48 -10.54
CA GLU A 184 8.69 -10.05 -9.69
C GLU A 184 8.98 -9.04 -8.58
N VAL A 185 8.95 -9.49 -7.33
CA VAL A 185 9.14 -8.64 -6.16
C VAL A 185 10.29 -9.19 -5.34
N THR A 186 11.27 -8.35 -5.04
CA THR A 186 12.36 -8.66 -4.11
C THR A 186 12.28 -7.70 -2.95
N TRP A 187 12.17 -8.21 -1.72
CA TRP A 187 12.32 -7.39 -0.54
C TRP A 187 13.80 -7.23 -0.18
N ARG A 188 14.22 -5.99 0.05
CA ARG A 188 15.58 -5.66 0.48
C ARG A 188 15.53 -4.89 1.78
N TYR A 189 16.19 -5.43 2.79
CA TYR A 189 16.41 -4.73 4.03
C TYR A 189 17.58 -3.73 3.86
N LEU A 190 17.33 -2.44 4.04
CA LEU A 190 18.28 -1.36 3.76
C LEU A 190 19.40 -1.19 4.79
N ASN A 191 19.26 -1.81 5.97
CA ASN A 191 20.09 -1.49 7.13
C ASN A 191 20.99 -2.67 7.57
N LEU A 192 21.37 -3.58 6.65
CA LEU A 192 22.41 -4.60 6.84
C LEU A 192 23.54 -4.44 5.83
#